data_AF-A0A5C5W485-F1
#
_entry.id   AF-A0A5C5W485-F1
#
_cell.length_a   1.000
_cell.length_b   1.000
_cell.length_c   1.000
_cell.angle_alpha   90.00
_cell.angle_beta   90.00
_cell.angle_gamma   90.00
#
_symmetry.space_group_name_H-M   'P 1'
#
loop_
_entity.id
_entity.type
_entity.pdbx_description
1 polymer ?
#
loop_
_entity_poly.entity_id
_entity_poly.type
_entity_poly.pdbx_seq_one_letter_code
_entity_poly.pdbx_strand_id
1 'polypeptide(L)'
;MKNLCRHSAAALAILALIAPLSAGEIPPRTESGQMLAAPAELGDRGEIYHVSAGEDAQLVITSDAQLQRTLVTCRRVVGYFATPFELQDGEPPLLVGALRIPVASLFSGSDGFDQLLRSPAMLDAAKYPEMTVELTGVQDARRLSGGDRDPVAYEMTLKGVLSVKDKAIELSAPAKLTLLPFTWRTMSRFPGDLMTLRTSFELKLADLAVQKPDRSWNDKLTDAVKVDVFLLANTVPPEKSLDPKITRQQLVKHLKYLTLIRDFNQPAEGYAWGRRLLADPATEAEALNRLAMDTLLEDGIRTRDLDFALAAARRASEMKKDADAAILDTVALAHFRRGDPKQAATWQRKAVEALGEAREAEDFKKRLAEYEAAAGAMPDGAATR
;
A
#
# COMPACT_ATOMS: atom_id res chain seq x y z
N MET A 1 -16.17 7.61 71.39
CA MET A 1 -16.60 6.33 71.97
C MET A 1 -17.68 5.72 71.08
N LYS A 2 -17.37 4.53 70.51
CA LYS A 2 -18.30 3.44 70.10
C LYS A 2 -19.31 3.77 68.96
N ASN A 3 -19.05 3.25 67.75
CA ASN A 3 -19.55 1.96 67.21
C ASN A 3 -20.94 2.12 66.57
N LEU A 4 -21.35 1.49 65.46
CA LEU A 4 -20.77 0.55 64.50
C LEU A 4 -21.78 0.47 63.31
N CYS A 5 -21.28 0.16 62.12
CA CYS A 5 -21.93 -0.61 61.03
C CYS A 5 -23.36 -0.30 60.55
N ARG A 6 -23.46 0.01 59.25
CA ARG A 6 -24.28 -0.77 58.29
C ARG A 6 -23.70 -0.66 56.86
N HIS A 7 -23.50 -1.82 56.25
CA HIS A 7 -23.07 -2.03 54.87
C HIS A 7 -24.23 -1.84 53.89
N SER A 8 -23.93 -1.38 52.67
CA SER A 8 -24.48 -1.85 51.36
C SER A 8 -24.18 -0.76 50.31
N ALA A 9 -23.24 -0.96 49.39
CA ALA A 9 -23.41 -1.69 48.12
C ALA A 9 -24.26 -0.90 47.10
N ALA A 10 -23.58 -0.15 46.21
CA ALA A 10 -24.02 0.13 44.84
C ALA A 10 -22.87 0.83 44.07
N ALA A 11 -21.76 0.13 43.85
CA ALA A 11 -20.90 0.41 42.72
C ALA A 11 -21.67 -0.07 41.48
N LEU A 12 -22.36 0.85 40.80
CA LEU A 12 -23.01 0.54 39.53
C LEU A 12 -21.92 0.51 38.47
N ALA A 13 -21.32 -0.67 38.33
CA ALA A 13 -20.52 -1.04 37.17
C ALA A 13 -21.43 -0.98 35.94
N ILE A 14 -21.32 0.10 35.17
CA ILE A 14 -21.70 0.08 33.75
C ILE A 14 -20.56 -0.64 33.02
N LEU A 15 -20.43 -1.95 33.26
CA LEU A 15 -19.86 -2.83 32.27
C LEU A 15 -20.94 -2.95 31.20
N ALA A 16 -20.89 -2.06 30.21
CA ALA A 16 -21.61 -2.32 28.97
C ALA A 16 -21.16 -3.71 28.51
N LEU A 17 -22.14 -4.60 28.35
CA LEU A 17 -21.96 -5.86 27.64
C LEU A 17 -21.51 -5.51 26.21
N ILE A 18 -20.20 -5.34 26.02
CA ILE A 18 -19.58 -5.58 24.74
C ILE A 18 -19.63 -7.09 24.62
N ALA A 19 -20.70 -7.59 23.99
CA ALA A 19 -20.69 -8.94 23.47
C ALA A 19 -19.38 -9.09 22.68
N PRO A 20 -18.60 -10.17 22.86
CA PRO A 20 -17.50 -10.43 21.96
C PRO A 20 -18.13 -10.45 20.57
N LEU A 21 -17.80 -9.47 19.72
CA LEU A 21 -17.93 -9.69 18.29
C LEU A 21 -17.18 -11.00 18.06
N SER A 22 -17.89 -12.03 17.60
CA SER A 22 -17.23 -13.13 16.91
C SER A 22 -16.19 -12.49 16.00
N ALA A 23 -14.90 -12.81 16.16
CA ALA A 23 -13.77 -12.23 15.42
C ALA A 23 -14.27 -11.71 14.08
N GLY A 24 -14.51 -10.40 14.01
CA GLY A 24 -15.34 -9.81 12.98
C GLY A 24 -14.67 -10.13 11.67
N GLU A 25 -15.37 -10.75 10.73
CA GLU A 25 -14.79 -11.10 9.44
C GLU A 25 -14.24 -9.80 8.83
N ILE A 26 -12.91 -9.66 8.81
CA ILE A 26 -12.27 -8.40 8.45
C ILE A 26 -12.81 -8.00 7.08
N PRO A 27 -13.34 -6.77 6.93
CA PRO A 27 -14.02 -6.39 5.71
C PRO A 27 -13.19 -6.70 4.47
N PRO A 28 -13.84 -7.14 3.38
CA PRO A 28 -13.12 -7.40 2.15
C PRO A 28 -12.49 -6.10 1.65
N ARG A 29 -11.50 -6.25 0.78
CA ARG A 29 -11.03 -5.13 -0.02
C ARG A 29 -12.19 -4.62 -0.88
N THR A 30 -12.20 -3.31 -1.10
CA THR A 30 -13.03 -2.63 -2.10
C THR A 30 -12.72 -3.12 -3.51
N GLU A 31 -13.53 -2.73 -4.49
CA GLU A 31 -13.32 -3.11 -5.90
C GLU A 31 -11.94 -2.71 -6.42
N SER A 32 -11.42 -1.56 -5.99
CA SER A 32 -10.07 -1.12 -6.37
C SER A 32 -8.98 -1.98 -5.77
N GLY A 33 -9.26 -2.66 -4.66
CA GLY A 33 -8.25 -3.35 -3.88
C GLY A 33 -7.38 -2.45 -3.01
N GLN A 34 -7.49 -1.12 -3.08
CA GLN A 34 -6.59 -0.18 -2.39
C GLN A 34 -7.06 0.22 -0.98
N MET A 35 -8.26 -0.19 -0.57
CA MET A 35 -8.77 0.02 0.79
C MET A 35 -9.70 -1.11 1.21
N LEU A 36 -9.97 -1.21 2.52
CA LEU A 36 -11.04 -2.06 3.05
C LEU A 36 -12.32 -1.24 3.19
N ALA A 37 -13.47 -1.90 3.01
CA ALA A 37 -14.76 -1.27 3.26
C ALA A 37 -14.97 -1.12 4.78
N ALA A 38 -14.60 0.03 5.34
CA ALA A 38 -14.79 0.31 6.76
C ALA A 38 -16.28 0.17 7.14
N PRO A 39 -16.62 -0.56 8.21
CA PRO A 39 -18.00 -0.68 8.66
C PRO A 39 -18.59 0.69 9.02
N ALA A 40 -19.82 0.95 8.59
CA ALA A 40 -20.45 2.27 8.71
C ALA A 40 -20.63 2.68 10.19
N GLU A 41 -20.92 1.71 11.06
CA GLU A 41 -21.07 1.87 12.50
C GLU A 41 -19.81 2.38 13.22
N LEU A 42 -18.64 2.33 12.57
CA LEU A 42 -17.43 2.91 13.15
C LEU A 42 -17.39 4.43 13.02
N GLY A 43 -18.16 5.03 12.11
CA GLY A 43 -18.27 6.48 11.99
C GLY A 43 -18.83 7.13 13.27
N ASP A 44 -19.68 6.42 14.00
CA ASP A 44 -20.21 6.88 15.31
C ASP A 44 -19.14 6.88 16.41
N ARG A 45 -18.00 6.21 16.18
CA ARG A 45 -16.91 6.02 17.13
C ARG A 45 -15.70 6.93 16.87
N GLY A 46 -15.71 7.69 15.79
CA GLY A 46 -14.66 8.63 15.42
C GLY A 46 -14.45 8.75 13.91
N GLU A 47 -13.43 9.50 13.54
CA GLU A 47 -13.03 9.68 12.14
C GLU A 47 -12.39 8.40 11.60
N ILE A 48 -12.64 8.09 10.33
CA ILE A 48 -12.07 6.93 9.64
C ILE A 48 -10.80 7.35 8.91
N TYR A 49 -9.66 6.80 9.32
CA TYR A 49 -8.36 7.01 8.69
C TYR A 49 -8.01 5.82 7.81
N HIS A 50 -7.88 6.05 6.51
CA HIS A 50 -7.53 5.04 5.52
C HIS A 50 -6.01 4.92 5.37
N VAL A 51 -5.49 3.69 5.50
CA VAL A 51 -4.09 3.38 5.20
C VAL A 51 -3.97 3.16 3.70
N SER A 52 -3.11 3.95 3.05
CA SER A 52 -2.80 3.80 1.63
C SER A 52 -1.50 3.03 1.45
N ALA A 53 -1.49 2.09 0.50
CA ALA A 53 -0.26 1.40 0.12
C ALA A 53 0.76 2.38 -0.49
N GLY A 54 2.05 2.17 -0.23
CA GLY A 54 3.13 3.00 -0.76
C GLY A 54 4.20 3.30 0.28
N GLU A 55 4.95 4.38 0.07
CA GLU A 55 6.07 4.79 0.94
C GLU A 55 5.65 5.06 2.39
N ASP A 56 4.38 5.42 2.58
CA ASP A 56 3.77 5.81 3.85
C ASP A 56 3.16 4.63 4.64
N ALA A 57 3.23 3.42 4.09
CA ALA A 57 2.91 2.18 4.80
C ALA A 57 4.13 1.27 4.78
N GLN A 58 4.80 1.07 5.92
CA GLN A 58 6.04 0.31 6.01
C GLN A 58 5.91 -0.77 7.07
N LEU A 59 6.08 -2.01 6.64
CA LEU A 59 6.28 -3.17 7.48
C LEU A 59 7.70 -3.68 7.24
N VAL A 60 8.48 -3.84 8.29
CA VAL A 60 9.82 -4.42 8.24
C VAL A 60 9.88 -5.57 9.25
N ILE A 61 10.23 -6.75 8.76
CA ILE A 61 10.43 -7.95 9.56
C ILE A 61 11.92 -8.28 9.52
N THR A 62 12.55 -8.34 10.68
CA THR A 62 13.98 -8.64 10.83
C THR A 62 14.17 -9.97 11.52
N SER A 63 14.90 -10.87 10.87
CA SER A 63 15.51 -12.04 11.50
C SER A 63 17.01 -11.80 11.60
N ASP A 64 17.56 -11.82 12.81
CA ASP A 64 18.99 -11.62 13.05
C ASP A 64 19.62 -12.93 13.57
N ALA A 65 19.88 -13.85 12.65
CA ALA A 65 20.42 -15.18 12.97
C ALA A 65 21.95 -15.17 12.93
N GLN A 66 22.57 -16.17 13.57
CA GLN A 66 24.02 -16.22 13.75
C GLN A 66 24.82 -16.10 12.45
N LEU A 67 24.36 -16.72 11.37
CA LEU A 67 25.06 -16.73 10.08
C LEU A 67 24.42 -15.82 9.04
N GLN A 68 23.26 -15.22 9.33
CA GLN A 68 22.55 -14.41 8.36
C GLN A 68 21.57 -13.44 9.02
N ARG A 69 21.66 -12.18 8.63
CA ARG A 69 20.61 -11.19 8.87
C ARG A 69 19.72 -11.09 7.64
N THR A 70 18.42 -11.31 7.85
CA THR A 70 17.40 -11.22 6.80
C THR A 70 16.43 -10.11 7.12
N LEU A 71 16.21 -9.21 6.15
CA LEU A 71 15.23 -8.15 6.21
C LEU A 71 14.13 -8.46 5.19
N VAL A 72 12.88 -8.46 5.62
CA VAL A 72 11.72 -8.55 4.75
C VAL A 72 10.93 -7.26 4.91
N THR A 73 10.58 -6.64 3.80
CA THR A 73 9.82 -5.39 3.78
C THR A 73 8.50 -5.58 3.07
N CYS A 74 7.48 -4.82 3.45
CA CYS A 74 6.24 -4.70 2.69
C CYS A 74 5.76 -3.26 2.76
N ARG A 75 5.33 -2.75 1.61
CA ARG A 75 4.76 -1.42 1.46
C ARG A 75 3.31 -1.39 1.00
N ARG A 76 2.69 -2.57 0.94
CA ARG A 76 1.36 -2.76 0.32
C ARG A 76 0.28 -3.10 1.35
N VAL A 77 0.50 -2.64 2.59
CA VAL A 77 -0.48 -2.73 3.66
C VAL A 77 -1.62 -1.77 3.34
N VAL A 78 -2.85 -2.26 3.41
CA VAL A 78 -4.05 -1.42 3.31
C VAL A 78 -4.92 -1.65 4.54
N GLY A 79 -5.78 -0.70 4.82
CA GLY A 79 -6.65 -0.82 5.98
C GLY A 79 -7.37 0.46 6.33
N TYR A 80 -7.99 0.43 7.49
CA TYR A 80 -8.53 1.62 8.12
C TYR A 80 -8.35 1.55 9.63
N PHE A 81 -8.44 2.73 10.23
CA PHE A 81 -8.57 2.90 11.66
C PHE A 81 -9.73 3.84 11.94
N ALA A 82 -10.45 3.62 13.04
CA ALA A 82 -11.44 4.54 13.56
C ALA A 82 -10.92 5.06 14.90
N THR A 83 -10.75 6.38 15.01
CA THR A 83 -10.35 7.05 16.24
C THR A 83 -10.94 8.47 16.29
N PRO A 84 -11.45 8.92 17.44
CA PRO A 84 -11.85 10.32 17.59
C PRO A 84 -10.60 11.21 17.53
N PHE A 85 -10.74 12.37 16.89
CA PHE A 85 -9.67 13.38 16.81
C PHE A 85 -9.57 14.18 18.12
N GLU A 86 -10.72 14.62 18.64
CA GLU A 86 -10.82 15.31 19.93
C GLU A 86 -11.17 14.32 21.03
N LEU A 87 -10.24 14.13 21.96
CA LEU A 87 -10.41 13.29 23.15
C LEU A 87 -10.64 14.20 24.35
N GLN A 88 -11.60 13.83 25.22
CA GLN A 88 -11.73 14.53 26.50
C GLN A 88 -10.49 14.28 27.36
N ASP A 89 -10.11 15.27 28.17
CA ASP A 89 -8.95 15.14 29.05
C ASP A 89 -9.12 13.94 29.98
N GLY A 90 -8.17 12.99 29.92
CA GLY A 90 -8.18 11.76 30.70
C GLY A 90 -8.84 10.56 30.00
N GLU A 91 -9.46 10.74 28.83
CA GLU A 91 -9.98 9.63 28.04
C GLU A 91 -8.89 9.03 27.12
N PRO A 92 -8.73 7.70 27.08
CA PRO A 92 -7.80 7.07 26.17
C PRO A 92 -8.32 7.18 24.71
N PRO A 93 -7.44 7.38 23.70
CA PRO A 93 -7.82 7.25 22.31
C PRO A 93 -8.47 5.90 22.06
N LEU A 94 -9.72 5.90 21.62
CA LEU A 94 -10.30 4.69 21.08
C LEU A 94 -9.68 4.45 19.71
N LEU A 95 -8.89 3.39 19.55
CA LEU A 95 -8.37 2.97 18.26
C LEU A 95 -8.84 1.56 17.96
N VAL A 96 -9.71 1.43 16.97
CA VAL A 96 -10.10 0.16 16.36
C VAL A 96 -9.81 0.20 14.88
N GLY A 97 -9.66 -0.95 14.24
CA GLY A 97 -9.35 -0.95 12.82
C GLY A 97 -9.03 -2.32 12.28
N ALA A 98 -8.76 -2.35 10.98
CA ALA A 98 -8.32 -3.57 10.32
C ALA A 98 -7.27 -3.27 9.26
N LEU A 99 -6.30 -4.17 9.14
CA LEU A 99 -5.27 -4.15 8.12
C LEU A 99 -5.26 -5.46 7.34
N ARG A 100 -4.91 -5.38 6.07
CA ARG A 100 -4.57 -6.53 5.22
C ARG A 100 -3.20 -6.33 4.60
N ILE A 101 -2.38 -7.37 4.68
CA ILE A 101 -0.99 -7.39 4.23
C ILE A 101 -0.87 -8.48 3.16
N PRO A 102 -0.68 -8.13 1.89
CA PRO A 102 -0.57 -9.12 0.82
C PRO A 102 0.78 -9.85 0.92
N VAL A 103 0.73 -11.18 1.06
CA VAL A 103 1.91 -12.04 1.21
C VAL A 103 2.81 -11.94 -0.03
N ALA A 104 2.21 -11.78 -1.21
CA ALA A 104 2.91 -11.59 -2.47
C ALA A 104 3.87 -10.37 -2.44
N SER A 105 3.52 -9.32 -1.70
CA SER A 105 4.27 -8.06 -1.61
C SER A 105 5.42 -8.06 -0.60
N LEU A 106 5.61 -9.14 0.17
CA LEU A 106 6.78 -9.28 1.03
C LEU A 106 8.04 -9.37 0.15
N PHE A 107 9.06 -8.55 0.45
CA PHE A 107 10.27 -8.46 -0.36
C PHE A 107 11.52 -8.43 0.51
N SER A 108 12.45 -9.35 0.24
CA SER A 108 13.70 -9.52 0.98
C SER A 108 14.95 -9.02 0.25
N GLY A 109 14.82 -8.62 -1.03
CA GLY A 109 15.97 -8.41 -1.91
C GLY A 109 16.52 -9.67 -2.56
N SER A 110 15.99 -10.86 -2.25
CA SER A 110 16.42 -12.14 -2.85
C SER A 110 15.24 -12.91 -3.42
N ASP A 111 15.19 -13.10 -4.74
CA ASP A 111 14.10 -13.82 -5.42
C ASP A 111 13.90 -15.24 -4.88
N GLY A 112 14.98 -15.94 -4.55
CA GLY A 112 14.92 -17.29 -3.99
C GLY A 112 14.28 -17.32 -2.61
N PHE A 113 14.67 -16.41 -1.71
CA PHE A 113 14.06 -16.32 -0.38
C PHE A 113 12.61 -15.83 -0.45
N ASP A 114 12.35 -14.87 -1.34
CA ASP A 114 11.01 -14.39 -1.65
C ASP A 114 10.08 -15.53 -2.10
N GLN A 115 10.53 -16.39 -3.01
CA GLN A 115 9.76 -17.56 -3.44
C GLN A 115 9.54 -18.54 -2.29
N LEU A 116 10.55 -18.76 -1.45
CA LEU A 116 10.45 -19.60 -0.26
C LEU A 116 9.41 -19.07 0.74
N LEU A 117 9.41 -17.76 1.03
CA LEU A 117 8.42 -17.12 1.92
C LEU A 117 6.98 -17.40 1.49
N ARG A 118 6.73 -17.47 0.19
CA ARG A 118 5.39 -17.71 -0.39
C ARG A 118 5.03 -19.19 -0.49
N SER A 119 5.97 -20.09 -0.27
CA SER A 119 5.77 -21.53 -0.38
C SER A 119 4.83 -22.08 0.71
N PRO A 120 4.26 -23.28 0.52
CA PRO A 120 3.41 -23.94 1.52
C PRO A 120 4.07 -24.15 2.90
N ALA A 121 5.39 -24.31 2.93
CA ALA A 121 6.15 -24.50 4.18
C ALA A 121 6.20 -23.23 5.04
N MET A 122 6.12 -22.07 4.41
CA MET A 122 6.16 -20.76 5.07
C MET A 122 4.74 -20.19 5.14
N LEU A 123 4.43 -19.15 4.35
CA LEU A 123 3.16 -18.41 4.44
C LEU A 123 2.05 -18.96 3.54
N ASP A 124 2.37 -19.89 2.63
CA ASP A 124 1.41 -20.53 1.71
C ASP A 124 0.52 -19.50 0.98
N ALA A 125 1.15 -18.60 0.24
CA ALA A 125 0.48 -17.45 -0.39
C ALA A 125 -0.62 -17.84 -1.38
N ALA A 126 -0.56 -19.06 -1.93
CA ALA A 126 -1.57 -19.58 -2.84
C ALA A 126 -2.90 -19.86 -2.11
N LYS A 127 -2.83 -20.37 -0.88
CA LYS A 127 -4.01 -20.64 -0.05
C LYS A 127 -4.40 -19.45 0.83
N TYR A 128 -3.40 -18.70 1.30
CA TYR A 128 -3.57 -17.55 2.20
C TYR A 128 -2.86 -16.34 1.59
N PRO A 129 -3.51 -15.63 0.64
CA PRO A 129 -2.87 -14.53 -0.09
C PRO A 129 -2.57 -13.31 0.77
N GLU A 130 -3.17 -13.23 1.96
CA GLU A 130 -3.07 -12.09 2.87
C GLU A 130 -2.91 -12.54 4.32
N MET A 131 -2.13 -11.77 5.08
CA MET A 131 -2.21 -11.73 6.53
C MET A 131 -3.14 -10.61 6.94
N THR A 132 -3.80 -10.74 8.09
CA THR A 132 -4.76 -9.73 8.54
C THR A 132 -4.49 -9.32 9.98
N VAL A 133 -4.77 -8.07 10.30
CA VAL A 133 -4.72 -7.56 11.67
C VAL A 133 -6.06 -6.91 11.97
N GLU A 134 -6.71 -7.32 13.06
CA GLU A 134 -7.86 -6.62 13.63
C GLU A 134 -7.40 -5.93 14.92
N LEU A 135 -7.50 -4.60 14.99
CA LEU A 135 -7.30 -3.86 16.23
C LEU A 135 -8.63 -3.69 16.94
N THR A 136 -8.71 -4.21 18.17
CA THR A 136 -9.93 -4.22 18.98
C THR A 136 -9.97 -3.10 20.02
N GLY A 137 -8.81 -2.48 20.30
CA GLY A 137 -8.72 -1.36 21.22
C GLY A 137 -7.28 -1.08 21.64
N VAL A 138 -7.14 -0.28 22.69
CA VAL A 138 -5.85 0.09 23.27
C VAL A 138 -5.92 0.04 24.80
N GLN A 139 -4.75 -0.04 25.44
CA GLN A 139 -4.56 0.01 26.88
C GLN A 139 -3.43 0.99 27.23
N ASP A 140 -3.38 1.41 28.50
CA ASP A 140 -2.30 2.23 29.06
C ASP A 140 -2.01 3.51 28.26
N ALA A 141 -3.04 4.08 27.65
CA ALA A 141 -2.86 5.21 26.76
C ALA A 141 -2.51 6.48 27.55
N ARG A 142 -1.40 7.11 27.16
CA ARG A 142 -0.85 8.30 27.78
C ARG A 142 -0.58 9.36 26.71
N ARG A 143 -1.20 10.52 26.88
CA ARG A 143 -0.92 11.70 26.05
C ARG A 143 0.50 12.19 26.32
N LEU A 144 1.27 12.39 25.24
CA LEU A 144 2.64 12.91 25.29
C LEU A 144 2.73 14.40 25.03
N SER A 145 1.92 14.91 24.09
CA SER A 145 1.91 16.31 23.67
C SER A 145 0.61 16.66 22.95
N GLY A 146 0.35 17.96 22.80
CA GLY A 146 -0.72 18.52 21.97
C GLY A 146 -1.49 19.64 22.65
N GLY A 147 -1.93 20.61 21.86
CA GLY A 147 -2.79 21.74 22.23
C GLY A 147 -3.79 22.02 21.10
N ASP A 148 -4.51 23.15 21.15
CA ASP A 148 -5.47 23.51 20.10
C ASP A 148 -4.76 23.70 18.75
N ARG A 149 -5.13 22.90 17.73
CA ARG A 149 -4.55 22.85 16.36
C ARG A 149 -3.10 22.36 16.21
N ASP A 150 -2.50 21.80 17.25
CA ASP A 150 -1.19 21.14 17.18
C ASP A 150 -1.30 19.62 17.02
N PRO A 151 -0.28 18.93 16.46
CA PRO A 151 -0.24 17.48 16.47
C PRO A 151 -0.38 16.90 17.87
N VAL A 152 -1.30 15.96 18.04
CA VAL A 152 -1.55 15.29 19.33
C VAL A 152 -0.92 13.90 19.29
N ALA A 153 -0.06 13.60 20.28
CA ALA A 153 0.66 12.33 20.33
C ALA A 153 0.32 11.53 21.59
N TYR A 154 0.23 10.21 21.41
CA TYR A 154 -0.05 9.25 22.47
C TYR A 154 0.94 8.09 22.44
N GLU A 155 1.36 7.63 23.61
CA GLU A 155 1.91 6.29 23.83
C GLU A 155 0.80 5.38 24.34
N MET A 156 0.75 4.13 23.88
CA MET A 156 -0.29 3.17 24.26
C MET A 156 0.17 1.73 23.98
N THR A 157 -0.58 0.77 24.50
CA THR A 157 -0.47 -0.64 24.11
C THR A 157 -1.65 -0.99 23.20
N LEU A 158 -1.38 -1.36 21.95
CA LEU A 158 -2.40 -1.85 21.01
C LEU A 158 -2.86 -3.24 21.43
N LYS A 159 -4.17 -3.50 21.32
CA LYS A 159 -4.77 -4.83 21.45
C LYS A 159 -5.45 -5.22 20.16
N GLY A 160 -5.32 -6.50 19.80
CA GLY A 160 -5.90 -7.00 18.57
C GLY A 160 -5.60 -8.45 18.31
N VAL A 161 -5.85 -8.87 17.07
CA VAL A 161 -5.59 -10.23 16.59
C VAL A 161 -4.83 -10.14 15.26
N LEU A 162 -3.66 -10.77 15.21
CA LEU A 162 -2.93 -11.02 13.97
C LEU A 162 -3.32 -12.40 13.46
N SER A 163 -3.84 -12.48 12.25
CA SER A 163 -4.10 -13.76 11.58
C SER A 163 -3.10 -14.01 10.45
N VAL A 164 -2.44 -15.16 10.53
CA VAL A 164 -1.50 -15.66 9.52
C VAL A 164 -1.86 -17.11 9.24
N LYS A 165 -2.12 -17.42 7.96
CA LYS A 165 -2.66 -18.72 7.54
C LYS A 165 -3.97 -19.03 8.26
N ASP A 166 -4.05 -20.17 8.94
CA ASP A 166 -5.16 -20.62 9.78
C ASP A 166 -4.96 -20.28 11.27
N LYS A 167 -3.93 -19.49 11.62
CA LYS A 167 -3.62 -19.12 13.01
C LYS A 167 -4.05 -17.70 13.30
N ALA A 168 -4.70 -17.52 14.44
CA ALA A 168 -5.01 -16.23 15.03
C ALA A 168 -4.18 -16.09 16.32
N ILE A 169 -3.46 -14.98 16.43
CA ILE A 169 -2.55 -14.69 17.54
C ILE A 169 -3.01 -13.40 18.19
N GLU A 170 -3.19 -13.42 19.50
CA GLU A 170 -3.46 -12.20 20.26
C GLU A 170 -2.25 -11.25 20.16
N LEU A 171 -2.52 -10.03 19.71
CA LEU A 171 -1.53 -8.98 19.58
C LEU A 171 -1.62 -8.06 20.79
N SER A 172 -0.47 -7.84 21.44
CA SER A 172 -0.27 -6.83 22.46
C SER A 172 1.06 -6.13 22.21
N ALA A 173 1.02 -4.92 21.65
CA ALA A 173 2.23 -4.24 21.18
C ALA A 173 2.28 -2.78 21.63
N PRO A 174 3.44 -2.28 22.12
CA PRO A 174 3.58 -0.86 22.41
C PRO A 174 3.53 -0.06 21.10
N ALA A 175 2.88 1.09 21.14
CA ALA A 175 2.73 1.94 19.97
C ALA A 175 2.75 3.42 20.32
N LYS A 176 3.12 4.20 19.31
CA LYS A 176 2.98 5.65 19.29
C LYS A 176 1.99 6.05 18.21
N LEU A 177 0.92 6.70 18.62
CA LEU A 177 -0.07 7.33 17.75
C LEU A 177 0.22 8.83 17.66
N THR A 178 0.06 9.42 16.47
CA THR A 178 0.05 10.88 16.32
C THR A 178 -1.04 11.29 15.36
N LEU A 179 -1.93 12.16 15.83
CA LEU A 179 -3.00 12.76 15.06
C LEU A 179 -2.55 14.16 14.62
N LEU A 180 -2.67 14.45 13.33
CA LEU A 180 -2.27 15.71 12.73
C LEU A 180 -3.50 16.34 12.06
N PRO A 181 -3.91 17.54 12.51
CA PRO A 181 -5.02 18.22 11.86
C PRO A 181 -4.64 18.64 10.44
N PHE A 182 -5.65 18.81 9.61
CA PHE A 182 -5.52 19.39 8.28
C PHE A 182 -4.92 20.80 8.37
N THR A 183 -3.84 21.01 7.62
CA THR A 183 -3.18 22.30 7.44
C THR A 183 -2.72 22.42 5.99
N TRP A 184 -2.37 23.64 5.56
CA TRP A 184 -1.76 23.83 4.23
C TRP A 184 -0.46 23.03 4.05
N ARG A 185 0.25 22.76 5.15
CA ARG A 185 1.47 21.94 5.16
C ARG A 185 1.18 20.45 5.02
N THR A 186 0.09 19.93 5.59
CA THR A 186 -0.29 18.53 5.38
C THR A 186 -0.92 18.33 4.01
N MET A 187 -1.66 19.33 3.51
CA MET A 187 -2.28 19.34 2.17
C MET A 187 -1.29 19.08 1.03
N SER A 188 -0.04 19.55 1.17
CA SER A 188 0.99 19.30 0.15
C SER A 188 1.39 17.83 0.02
N ARG A 189 1.07 17.00 1.02
CA ARG A 189 1.20 15.53 0.94
C ARG A 189 -0.16 14.86 0.73
N PHE A 190 -1.15 15.19 1.55
CA PHE A 190 -2.45 14.53 1.56
C PHE A 190 -3.58 15.51 1.97
N PRO A 191 -4.76 15.43 1.32
CA PRO A 191 -5.93 16.20 1.74
C PRO A 191 -6.54 15.60 3.01
N GLY A 192 -6.99 16.41 3.97
CA GLY A 192 -7.63 15.95 5.21
C GLY A 192 -6.70 15.76 6.40
N ASP A 193 -7.26 15.26 7.50
CA ASP A 193 -6.53 14.95 8.73
C ASP A 193 -5.71 13.66 8.56
N LEU A 194 -4.53 13.65 9.18
CA LEU A 194 -3.59 12.54 9.09
C LEU A 194 -3.41 11.87 10.45
N MET A 195 -3.15 10.58 10.40
CA MET A 195 -2.79 9.78 11.55
C MET A 195 -1.53 9.00 11.24
N THR A 196 -0.54 9.02 12.13
CA THR A 196 0.59 8.10 12.06
C THR A 196 0.56 7.11 13.20
N LEU A 197 0.79 5.84 12.91
CA LEU A 197 0.94 4.76 13.87
C LEU A 197 2.33 4.13 13.74
N ARG A 198 3.05 4.04 14.86
CA ARG A 198 4.35 3.37 14.96
C ARG A 198 4.28 2.28 16.01
N THR A 199 4.72 1.08 15.69
CA THR A 199 4.84 -0.01 16.67
C THR A 199 6.02 -0.92 16.34
N SER A 200 6.57 -1.55 17.38
CA SER A 200 7.65 -2.53 17.28
C SER A 200 7.38 -3.65 18.29
N PHE A 201 7.42 -4.89 17.84
CA PHE A 201 7.20 -6.07 18.69
C PHE A 201 7.91 -7.30 18.12
N GLU A 202 7.97 -8.38 18.90
CA GLU A 202 8.55 -9.65 18.47
C GLU A 202 7.45 -10.68 18.22
N LEU A 203 7.63 -11.51 17.19
CA LEU A 203 6.77 -12.64 16.87
C LEU A 203 7.59 -13.92 16.81
N LYS A 204 7.09 -15.00 17.41
CA LYS A 204 7.70 -16.32 17.26
C LYS A 204 7.16 -16.99 15.99
N LEU A 205 8.05 -17.58 15.21
CA LEU A 205 7.67 -18.28 13.97
C LEU A 205 6.77 -19.50 14.25
N ALA A 206 6.96 -20.14 15.40
CA ALA A 206 6.14 -21.26 15.84
C ALA A 206 4.66 -20.88 16.01
N ASP A 207 4.38 -19.67 16.52
CA ASP A 207 3.01 -19.18 16.72
C ASP A 207 2.31 -18.92 15.39
N LEU A 208 3.08 -18.62 14.33
CA LEU A 208 2.62 -18.36 12.97
C LEU A 208 2.46 -19.63 12.13
N ALA A 209 2.72 -20.82 12.69
CA ALA A 209 2.82 -22.07 11.95
C ALA A 209 3.75 -21.99 10.72
N VAL A 210 4.83 -21.21 10.85
CA VAL A 210 5.89 -21.07 9.85
C VAL A 210 7.00 -22.05 10.21
N GLN A 211 7.36 -22.93 9.27
CA GLN A 211 8.37 -23.95 9.49
C GLN A 211 9.61 -23.65 8.66
N LYS A 212 10.78 -23.75 9.32
CA LYS A 212 12.06 -23.73 8.62
C LYS A 212 12.13 -24.96 7.69
N PRO A 213 12.62 -24.81 6.45
CA PRO A 213 12.62 -25.90 5.48
C PRO A 213 13.35 -27.16 5.96
N ASP A 214 14.50 -26.97 6.61
CA ASP A 214 15.32 -28.03 7.16
C ASP A 214 16.23 -27.48 8.29
N ARG A 215 17.02 -28.36 8.92
CA ARG A 215 17.89 -28.00 10.05
C ARG A 215 18.97 -26.97 9.71
N SER A 216 19.42 -26.88 8.46
CA SER A 216 20.45 -25.92 8.03
C SER A 216 19.98 -24.46 8.12
N TRP A 217 18.68 -24.24 8.29
CA TRP A 217 18.09 -22.91 8.47
C TRP A 217 18.10 -22.42 9.91
N ASN A 218 18.44 -23.27 10.90
CA ASN A 218 18.47 -22.85 12.29
C ASN A 218 19.46 -21.70 12.54
N ASP A 219 20.57 -21.69 11.82
CA ASP A 219 21.60 -20.65 11.95
C ASP A 219 21.38 -19.47 10.98
N LYS A 220 20.42 -19.59 10.05
CA LYS A 220 20.11 -18.58 9.01
C LYS A 220 18.82 -17.80 9.26
N LEU A 221 17.94 -18.35 10.10
CA LEU A 221 16.67 -17.75 10.47
C LEU A 221 16.42 -18.00 11.97
N THR A 222 16.10 -16.95 12.71
CA THR A 222 15.80 -17.03 14.15
C THR A 222 14.42 -17.62 14.41
N ASP A 223 14.17 -18.10 15.63
CA ASP A 223 12.85 -18.60 16.03
C ASP A 223 11.85 -17.47 16.35
N ALA A 224 12.36 -16.26 16.60
CA ALA A 224 11.59 -15.05 16.78
C ALA A 224 12.09 -13.95 15.84
N VAL A 225 11.18 -13.20 15.25
CA VAL A 225 11.48 -12.09 14.35
C VAL A 225 10.98 -10.79 14.96
N LYS A 226 11.75 -9.71 14.76
CA LYS A 226 11.33 -8.37 15.12
C LYS A 226 10.46 -7.80 14.01
N VAL A 227 9.33 -7.20 14.37
CA VAL A 227 8.40 -6.55 13.46
C VAL A 227 8.35 -5.07 13.79
N ASP A 228 8.76 -4.24 12.84
CA ASP A 228 8.66 -2.78 12.91
C ASP A 228 7.59 -2.31 11.91
N VAL A 229 6.67 -1.47 12.38
CA VAL A 229 5.56 -0.95 11.56
C VAL A 229 5.50 0.57 11.68
N PHE A 230 5.42 1.24 10.53
CA PHE A 230 5.03 2.63 10.40
C PHE A 230 3.89 2.73 9.40
N LEU A 231 2.77 3.33 9.81
CA LEU A 231 1.65 3.61 8.94
C LEU A 231 1.32 5.09 9.03
N LEU A 232 1.06 5.71 7.89
CA LEU A 232 0.36 6.98 7.79
C LEU A 232 -0.99 6.71 7.12
N ALA A 233 -2.03 7.24 7.73
CA ALA A 233 -3.42 7.09 7.31
C ALA A 233 -4.08 8.47 7.19
N ASN A 234 -5.13 8.54 6.38
CA ASN A 234 -5.79 9.79 6.01
C ASN A 234 -7.32 9.65 6.03
N THR A 235 -8.02 10.70 6.49
CA THR A 235 -9.49 10.80 6.45
C THR A 235 -10.07 10.85 5.03
N VAL A 236 -9.27 11.21 4.03
CA VAL A 236 -9.68 11.10 2.62
C VAL A 236 -9.24 9.75 2.05
N PRO A 237 -10.18 8.90 1.56
CA PRO A 237 -9.84 7.59 1.04
C PRO A 237 -9.06 7.67 -0.28
N PRO A 238 -8.16 6.70 -0.57
CA PRO A 238 -7.36 6.69 -1.80
C PRO A 238 -8.19 6.56 -3.09
N GLU A 239 -9.41 6.04 -2.99
CA GLU A 239 -10.34 5.95 -4.13
C GLU A 239 -11.02 7.29 -4.48
N LYS A 240 -10.75 8.35 -3.70
CA LYS A 240 -11.27 9.69 -4.00
C LYS A 240 -10.21 10.48 -4.76
N SER A 241 -10.45 10.70 -6.05
CA SER A 241 -9.60 11.57 -6.86
C SER A 241 -9.68 13.02 -6.37
N LEU A 242 -8.52 13.67 -6.28
CA LEU A 242 -8.44 15.13 -6.17
C LEU A 242 -8.45 15.82 -7.54
N ASP A 243 -8.12 15.09 -8.60
CA ASP A 243 -8.17 15.61 -9.96
C ASP A 243 -9.63 15.55 -10.46
N PRO A 244 -10.27 16.71 -10.72
CA PRO A 244 -11.65 16.75 -11.19
C PRO A 244 -11.84 16.17 -12.60
N LYS A 245 -10.75 15.99 -13.37
CA LYS A 245 -10.81 15.39 -14.70
C LYS A 245 -10.91 13.87 -14.65
N ILE A 246 -10.65 13.25 -13.50
CA ILE A 246 -10.64 11.79 -13.36
C ILE A 246 -11.88 11.37 -12.59
N THR A 247 -12.76 10.66 -13.27
CA THR A 247 -13.95 10.12 -12.62
C THR A 247 -13.55 9.07 -11.58
N ARG A 248 -14.34 8.96 -10.49
CA ARG A 248 -14.14 7.90 -9.48
C ARG A 248 -14.12 6.51 -10.11
N GLN A 249 -15.00 6.25 -11.07
CA GLN A 249 -15.08 4.94 -11.73
C GLN A 249 -13.79 4.60 -12.49
N GLN A 250 -13.23 5.56 -13.25
CA GLN A 250 -11.95 5.35 -13.94
C GLN A 250 -10.81 5.15 -12.96
N LEU A 251 -10.77 5.92 -11.87
CA LEU A 251 -9.77 5.74 -10.82
C LEU A 251 -9.85 4.33 -10.21
N VAL A 252 -11.05 3.86 -9.84
CA VAL A 252 -11.24 2.52 -9.27
C VAL A 252 -10.80 1.43 -10.26
N LYS A 253 -11.20 1.53 -11.54
CA LYS A 253 -10.78 0.59 -12.60
C LYS A 253 -9.25 0.52 -12.71
N HIS A 254 -8.60 1.67 -12.66
CA HIS A 254 -7.15 1.81 -12.73
C HIS A 254 -6.44 1.26 -11.47
N LEU A 255 -6.91 1.62 -10.28
CA LEU A 255 -6.36 1.12 -9.03
C LEU A 255 -6.48 -0.40 -8.93
N LYS A 256 -7.59 -0.98 -9.41
CA LYS A 256 -7.76 -2.43 -9.52
C LYS A 256 -6.70 -3.08 -10.41
N TYR A 257 -6.41 -2.47 -11.57
CA TYR A 257 -5.33 -2.94 -12.45
C TYR A 257 -4.00 -3.00 -11.70
N LEU A 258 -3.65 -1.90 -11.03
CA LEU A 258 -2.43 -1.80 -10.22
C LEU A 258 -2.40 -2.85 -9.11
N THR A 259 -3.47 -3.01 -8.34
CA THR A 259 -3.52 -3.97 -7.23
C THR A 259 -3.25 -5.39 -7.71
N LEU A 260 -3.85 -5.81 -8.83
CA LEU A 260 -3.66 -7.16 -9.37
C LEU A 260 -2.18 -7.41 -9.73
N ILE A 261 -1.57 -6.54 -10.52
CA ILE A 261 -0.20 -6.77 -11.03
C ILE A 261 0.89 -6.48 -10.00
N ARG A 262 0.65 -5.56 -9.07
CA ARG A 262 1.66 -5.02 -8.14
C ARG A 262 1.54 -5.61 -6.74
N ASP A 263 0.34 -5.60 -6.18
CA ASP A 263 0.13 -5.93 -4.77
C ASP A 263 -0.04 -7.45 -4.58
N PHE A 264 -0.79 -8.08 -5.48
CA PHE A 264 -1.02 -9.54 -5.49
C PHE A 264 -0.10 -10.32 -6.42
N ASN A 265 0.69 -9.63 -7.25
CA ASN A 265 1.56 -10.27 -8.25
C ASN A 265 0.80 -11.28 -9.14
N GLN A 266 -0.37 -10.86 -9.63
CA GLN A 266 -1.24 -11.60 -10.56
C GLN A 266 -1.18 -10.98 -11.96
N PRO A 267 -0.04 -11.04 -12.67
CA PRO A 267 0.14 -10.35 -13.94
C PRO A 267 -0.85 -10.83 -15.01
N ALA A 268 -1.16 -12.13 -15.07
CA ALA A 268 -2.10 -12.67 -16.05
C ALA A 268 -3.50 -12.04 -15.92
N GLU A 269 -4.03 -11.99 -14.70
CA GLU A 269 -5.34 -11.41 -14.40
C GLU A 269 -5.33 -9.89 -14.58
N GLY A 270 -4.27 -9.23 -14.11
CA GLY A 270 -4.12 -7.79 -14.23
C GLY A 270 -3.99 -7.31 -15.68
N TYR A 271 -3.17 -7.94 -16.52
CA TYR A 271 -3.10 -7.58 -17.94
C TYR A 271 -4.35 -7.98 -18.73
N ALA A 272 -5.03 -9.07 -18.35
CA ALA A 272 -6.34 -9.38 -18.91
C ALA A 272 -7.36 -8.27 -18.59
N TRP A 273 -7.35 -7.76 -17.36
CA TRP A 273 -8.16 -6.60 -16.97
C TRP A 273 -7.75 -5.33 -17.73
N GLY A 274 -6.45 -5.02 -17.81
CA GLY A 274 -5.93 -3.88 -18.57
C GLY A 274 -6.33 -3.92 -20.05
N ARG A 275 -6.29 -5.10 -20.70
CA ARG A 275 -6.74 -5.29 -22.09
C ARG A 275 -8.25 -5.07 -22.26
N ARG A 276 -9.07 -5.39 -21.25
CA ARG A 276 -10.50 -5.04 -21.27
C ARG A 276 -10.68 -3.52 -21.21
N LEU A 277 -9.93 -2.81 -20.37
CA LEU A 277 -9.96 -1.35 -20.32
C LEU A 277 -9.49 -0.72 -21.64
N LEU A 278 -8.46 -1.29 -22.26
CA LEU A 278 -7.96 -0.87 -23.57
C LEU A 278 -9.03 -0.98 -24.68
N ALA A 279 -9.87 -2.00 -24.61
CA ALA A 279 -10.96 -2.24 -25.56
C ALA A 279 -12.26 -1.49 -25.23
N ASP A 280 -12.40 -0.98 -24.00
CA ASP A 280 -13.59 -0.26 -23.54
C ASP A 280 -13.62 1.16 -24.12
N PRO A 281 -14.63 1.52 -24.95
CA PRO A 281 -14.72 2.85 -25.56
C PRO A 281 -14.96 3.97 -24.54
N ALA A 282 -15.37 3.65 -23.31
CA ALA A 282 -15.51 4.62 -22.23
C ALA A 282 -14.19 4.91 -21.51
N THR A 283 -13.10 4.19 -21.83
CA THR A 283 -11.79 4.47 -21.26
C THR A 283 -11.13 5.64 -21.98
N GLU A 284 -10.80 6.69 -21.23
CA GLU A 284 -10.18 7.91 -21.76
C GLU A 284 -8.67 7.73 -22.03
N ALA A 285 -8.14 8.59 -22.90
CA ALA A 285 -6.73 8.52 -23.30
C ALA A 285 -5.78 8.65 -22.11
N GLU A 286 -6.09 9.54 -21.16
CA GLU A 286 -5.33 9.77 -19.96
C GLU A 286 -5.27 8.52 -19.07
N ALA A 287 -6.38 7.78 -18.98
CA ALA A 287 -6.44 6.52 -18.24
C ALA A 287 -5.59 5.45 -18.93
N LEU A 288 -5.66 5.33 -20.26
CA LEU A 288 -4.83 4.40 -21.03
C LEU A 288 -3.34 4.73 -20.92
N ASN A 289 -2.99 6.01 -20.99
CA ASN A 289 -1.62 6.46 -20.81
C ASN A 289 -1.09 6.11 -19.42
N ARG A 290 -1.93 6.25 -18.38
CA ARG A 290 -1.55 5.87 -17.02
C ARG A 290 -1.32 4.37 -16.87
N LEU A 291 -2.17 3.52 -17.46
CA LEU A 291 -1.94 2.07 -17.50
C LEU A 291 -0.58 1.73 -18.14
N ALA A 292 -0.22 2.42 -19.23
CA ALA A 292 1.08 2.24 -19.86
C ALA A 292 2.23 2.68 -18.95
N MET A 293 2.15 3.89 -18.38
CA MET A 293 3.17 4.43 -17.46
C MET A 293 3.42 3.52 -16.27
N ASP A 294 2.38 3.05 -15.61
CA ASP A 294 2.53 2.12 -14.48
C ASP A 294 3.25 0.85 -14.91
N THR A 295 2.80 0.26 -16.02
CA THR A 295 3.43 -0.96 -16.58
C THR A 295 4.90 -0.76 -16.88
N LEU A 296 5.33 0.45 -17.23
CA LEU A 296 6.72 0.78 -17.58
C LEU A 296 7.57 1.19 -16.36
N LEU A 297 6.97 1.84 -15.36
CA LEU A 297 7.70 2.59 -14.34
C LEU A 297 7.32 2.23 -12.89
N GLU A 298 6.10 1.75 -12.61
CA GLU A 298 5.66 1.53 -11.23
C GLU A 298 6.52 0.49 -10.53
N ASP A 299 7.00 0.83 -9.34
CA ASP A 299 7.83 -0.04 -8.52
C ASP A 299 7.03 -1.22 -7.96
N GLY A 300 7.67 -2.39 -7.92
CA GLY A 300 7.07 -3.62 -7.40
C GLY A 300 6.27 -4.42 -8.44
N ILE A 301 6.08 -3.91 -9.66
CA ILE A 301 5.61 -4.74 -10.78
C ILE A 301 6.75 -5.64 -11.24
N ARG A 302 6.61 -6.95 -11.00
CA ARG A 302 7.65 -7.95 -11.27
C ARG A 302 7.64 -8.45 -12.72
N THR A 303 6.46 -8.52 -13.33
CA THR A 303 6.28 -8.98 -14.71
C THR A 303 5.66 -7.86 -15.52
N ARG A 304 6.44 -7.25 -16.42
CA ARG A 304 6.02 -6.14 -17.27
C ARG A 304 5.62 -6.64 -18.66
N ASP A 305 4.37 -6.42 -19.08
CA ASP A 305 3.90 -6.67 -20.46
C ASP A 305 4.15 -5.40 -21.28
N LEU A 306 5.33 -5.33 -21.91
CA LEU A 306 5.75 -4.15 -22.67
C LEU A 306 4.93 -3.95 -23.94
N ASP A 307 4.38 -5.02 -24.52
CA ASP A 307 3.50 -4.93 -25.68
C ASP A 307 2.15 -4.33 -25.29
N PHE A 308 1.59 -4.73 -24.14
CA PHE A 308 0.43 -4.07 -23.57
C PHE A 308 0.68 -2.59 -23.31
N ALA A 309 1.82 -2.24 -22.69
CA ALA A 309 2.16 -0.85 -22.41
C ALA A 309 2.22 0.00 -23.69
N LEU A 310 2.88 -0.51 -24.74
CA LEU A 310 2.94 0.18 -26.03
C LEU A 310 1.55 0.30 -26.65
N ALA A 311 0.74 -0.76 -26.65
CA ALA A 311 -0.61 -0.74 -27.21
C ALA A 311 -1.51 0.29 -26.50
N ALA A 312 -1.42 0.38 -25.18
CA ALA A 312 -2.17 1.36 -24.38
C ALA A 312 -1.72 2.81 -24.66
N ALA A 313 -0.42 3.08 -24.67
CA ALA A 313 0.12 4.40 -24.97
C ALA A 313 -0.21 4.85 -26.40
N ARG A 314 -0.10 3.93 -27.38
CA ARG A 314 -0.44 4.19 -28.79
C ARG A 314 -1.91 4.52 -28.97
N ARG A 315 -2.80 3.73 -28.35
CA ARG A 315 -4.24 3.99 -28.40
C ARG A 315 -4.59 5.35 -27.79
N ALA A 316 -3.97 5.70 -26.67
CA ALA A 316 -4.12 7.01 -26.05
C ALA A 316 -3.67 8.15 -26.99
N SER A 317 -2.53 7.98 -27.66
CA SER A 317 -1.97 8.97 -28.60
C SER A 317 -2.91 9.18 -29.79
N GLU A 318 -3.43 8.10 -30.36
CA GLU A 318 -4.39 8.13 -31.47
C GLU A 318 -5.68 8.87 -31.10
N MET A 319 -6.20 8.66 -29.88
CA MET A 319 -7.37 9.39 -29.38
C MET A 319 -7.12 10.91 -29.27
N LYS A 320 -5.88 11.32 -29.01
CA LYS A 320 -5.45 12.71 -28.97
C LYS A 320 -4.85 13.19 -30.30
N LYS A 321 -4.93 12.38 -31.37
CA LYS A 321 -4.40 12.69 -32.71
C LYS A 321 -2.91 13.04 -32.69
N ASP A 322 -2.13 12.33 -31.88
CA ASP A 322 -0.68 12.54 -31.72
C ASP A 322 -0.31 13.98 -31.30
N ALA A 323 -1.19 14.68 -30.57
CA ALA A 323 -0.96 16.08 -30.17
C ALA A 323 -0.54 16.26 -28.71
N ASP A 324 -0.67 15.22 -27.88
CA ASP A 324 -0.32 15.28 -26.46
C ASP A 324 1.13 14.82 -26.24
N ALA A 325 2.01 15.77 -25.92
CA ALA A 325 3.43 15.50 -25.71
C ALA A 325 3.70 14.44 -24.64
N ALA A 326 2.97 14.44 -23.53
CA ALA A 326 3.20 13.49 -22.43
C ALA A 326 2.82 12.06 -22.83
N ILE A 327 1.77 11.91 -23.64
CA ILE A 327 1.40 10.60 -24.20
C ILE A 327 2.43 10.14 -25.23
N LEU A 328 2.91 11.04 -26.10
CA LEU A 328 3.96 10.71 -27.08
C LEU A 328 5.27 10.26 -26.41
N ASP A 329 5.66 10.91 -25.31
CA ASP A 329 6.80 10.52 -24.48
C ASP A 329 6.63 9.12 -23.87
N THR A 330 5.41 8.79 -23.45
CA THR A 330 5.09 7.44 -22.95
C THR A 330 5.20 6.38 -24.07
N VAL A 331 4.76 6.70 -25.29
CA VAL A 331 4.95 5.83 -26.47
C VAL A 331 6.43 5.61 -26.74
N ALA A 332 7.24 6.68 -26.69
CA ALA A 332 8.68 6.60 -26.88
C ALA A 332 9.35 5.71 -25.83
N LEU A 333 9.02 5.90 -24.55
CA LEU A 333 9.50 5.08 -23.45
C LEU A 333 9.13 3.60 -23.64
N ALA A 334 7.90 3.31 -24.08
CA ALA A 334 7.48 1.94 -24.35
C ALA A 334 8.33 1.26 -25.44
N HIS A 335 8.61 1.98 -26.55
CA HIS A 335 9.53 1.49 -27.58
C HIS A 335 10.95 1.26 -27.02
N PHE A 336 11.47 2.20 -26.24
CA PHE A 336 12.81 2.08 -25.66
C PHE A 336 12.92 0.86 -24.74
N ARG A 337 11.95 0.65 -23.85
CA ARG A 337 11.92 -0.51 -22.93
C ARG A 337 11.79 -1.84 -23.66
N ARG A 338 11.18 -1.85 -24.85
CA ARG A 338 11.10 -3.03 -25.75
C ARG A 338 12.40 -3.28 -26.54
N GLY A 339 13.42 -2.44 -26.39
CA GLY A 339 14.68 -2.56 -27.13
C GLY A 339 14.64 -1.93 -28.53
N ASP A 340 13.73 -0.99 -28.78
CA ASP A 340 13.60 -0.27 -30.06
C ASP A 340 13.89 1.25 -29.91
N PRO A 341 15.15 1.64 -29.66
CA PRO A 341 15.55 3.04 -29.53
C PRO A 341 15.36 3.85 -30.82
N LYS A 342 15.33 3.22 -32.00
CA LYS A 342 15.05 3.93 -33.27
C LYS A 342 13.62 4.48 -33.28
N GLN A 343 12.65 3.64 -32.92
CA GLN A 343 11.27 4.11 -32.75
C GLN A 343 11.14 5.04 -31.55
N ALA A 344 11.82 4.75 -30.43
CA ALA A 344 11.78 5.62 -29.25
C ALA A 344 12.21 7.06 -29.60
N ALA A 345 13.35 7.24 -30.28
CA ALA A 345 13.82 8.56 -30.73
C ALA A 345 12.82 9.23 -31.69
N THR A 346 12.19 8.46 -32.57
CA THR A 346 11.18 8.99 -33.51
C THR A 346 9.97 9.56 -32.77
N TRP A 347 9.42 8.82 -31.80
CA TRP A 347 8.28 9.27 -31.00
C TRP A 347 8.66 10.40 -30.05
N GLN A 348 9.85 10.35 -29.46
CA GLN A 348 10.34 11.38 -28.56
C GLN A 348 10.55 12.71 -29.27
N ARG A 349 10.99 12.69 -30.54
CA ARG A 349 11.11 13.90 -31.35
C ARG A 349 9.75 14.58 -31.56
N LYS A 350 8.71 13.80 -31.87
CA LYS A 350 7.33 14.32 -31.94
C LYS A 350 6.89 14.94 -30.61
N ALA A 351 7.25 14.31 -29.49
CA ALA A 351 6.92 14.82 -28.16
C ALA A 351 7.60 16.18 -27.87
N VAL A 352 8.88 16.33 -28.24
CA VAL A 352 9.61 17.61 -28.15
C VAL A 352 8.99 18.67 -29.08
N GLU A 353 8.67 18.31 -30.31
CA GLU A 353 8.02 19.21 -31.27
C GLU A 353 6.66 19.72 -30.76
N ALA A 354 5.87 18.85 -30.11
CA ALA A 354 4.58 19.21 -29.54
C ALA A 354 4.68 20.19 -28.34
N LEU A 355 5.82 20.23 -27.63
CA LEU A 355 6.06 21.16 -26.52
C LEU A 355 6.57 22.54 -26.98
N GLY A 356 7.23 22.61 -28.13
CA GLY A 356 7.89 23.84 -28.58
C GLY A 356 8.98 24.31 -27.61
N GLU A 357 9.02 25.63 -27.33
CA GLU A 357 10.00 26.27 -26.44
C GLU A 357 9.61 26.23 -24.95
N ALA A 358 8.66 25.37 -24.56
CA ALA A 358 8.26 25.21 -23.17
C ALA A 358 9.44 24.75 -22.30
N ARG A 359 9.50 25.20 -21.04
CA ARG A 359 10.59 24.84 -20.11
C ARG A 359 10.67 23.32 -19.88
N GLU A 360 9.53 22.64 -19.95
CA GLU A 360 9.36 21.19 -19.87
C GLU A 360 10.04 20.44 -21.03
N ALA A 361 10.36 21.12 -22.13
CA ALA A 361 11.03 20.52 -23.28
C ALA A 361 12.46 20.04 -22.96
N GLU A 362 13.12 20.59 -21.94
CA GLU A 362 14.50 20.22 -21.60
C GLU A 362 14.63 18.76 -21.16
N ASP A 363 13.71 18.24 -20.35
CA ASP A 363 13.76 16.83 -19.94
C ASP A 363 13.38 15.89 -21.08
N PHE A 364 12.52 16.33 -21.99
CA PHE A 364 12.15 15.58 -23.19
C PHE A 364 13.32 15.52 -24.18
N LYS A 365 14.07 16.61 -24.36
CA LYS A 365 15.29 16.68 -25.18
C LYS A 365 16.41 15.80 -24.62
N LYS A 366 16.57 15.73 -23.30
CA LYS A 366 17.54 14.81 -22.67
C LYS A 366 17.21 13.35 -22.97
N ARG A 367 15.94 12.94 -22.81
CA ARG A 367 15.49 11.59 -23.19
C ARG A 367 15.67 11.32 -24.68
N LEU A 368 15.41 12.32 -25.54
CA LEU A 368 15.65 12.20 -26.98
C LEU A 368 17.12 11.90 -27.28
N ALA A 369 18.04 12.65 -26.68
CA ALA A 369 19.48 12.44 -26.86
C ALA A 369 19.92 11.04 -26.38
N GLU A 370 19.37 10.55 -25.27
CA GLU A 370 19.59 9.18 -24.79
C GLU A 370 19.14 8.14 -25.83
N TYR A 371 17.94 8.29 -26.38
CA TYR A 371 17.38 7.35 -27.35
C TYR A 371 18.12 7.39 -28.69
N GLU A 372 18.54 8.58 -29.15
CA GLU A 372 19.35 8.73 -30.36
C GLU A 372 20.74 8.11 -30.21
N ALA A 373 21.39 8.30 -29.05
CA ALA A 373 22.67 7.66 -28.75
C ALA A 373 22.55 6.13 -28.74
N ALA A 374 21.50 5.59 -28.09
CA ALA A 374 21.21 4.16 -28.09
C ALA A 374 20.90 3.62 -29.49
N ALA A 375 20.21 4.40 -30.33
CA ALA A 375 19.91 4.02 -31.71
C ALA A 375 21.17 3.98 -32.60
N GLY A 376 22.10 4.91 -32.40
CA GLY A 376 23.39 4.97 -33.13
C GLY A 376 24.40 3.92 -32.69
N ALA A 377 24.30 3.41 -31.45
CA ALA A 377 25.13 2.33 -30.94
C ALA A 377 24.72 0.93 -31.42
N MET A 378 23.54 0.79 -32.03
CA MET A 378 23.10 -0.50 -32.58
C MET A 378 23.72 -0.78 -33.96
N PRO A 379 24.45 -1.89 -34.14
CA PRO A 379 24.96 -2.26 -35.46
C PRO A 379 23.80 -2.54 -36.42
N ASP A 380 23.92 -2.04 -37.66
CA ASP A 380 22.96 -2.29 -38.74
C ASP A 380 22.85 -3.80 -38.99
N GLY A 381 21.84 -4.43 -38.38
CA GLY A 381 21.60 -5.88 -38.47
C GLY A 381 21.02 -6.53 -37.21
N ALA A 382 20.99 -5.85 -36.06
CA ALA A 382 20.42 -6.40 -34.82
C ALA A 382 18.89 -6.22 -34.68
N ALA A 383 18.15 -6.16 -35.80
CA ALA A 383 16.70 -6.22 -35.76
C ALA A 383 16.25 -7.69 -35.70
N THR A 384 15.59 -8.05 -34.60
CA THR A 384 14.78 -9.27 -34.36
C THR A 384 15.48 -10.63 -34.28
N ARG A 385 15.57 -11.16 -33.05
CA ARG A 385 15.15 -12.53 -32.73
C ARG A 385 14.15 -12.50 -31.59
#